data_AF-A0A945AH61-F1
#
_entry.id   AF-A0A945AH61-F1
#
_cell.length_a   1.000
_cell.length_b   1.000
_cell.length_c   1.000
_cell.angle_alpha   90.00
_cell.angle_beta   90.00
_cell.angle_gamma   90.00
#
_symmetry.space_group_name_H-M   'P 1'
#
loop_
_entity.id
_entity.type
_entity.pdbx_description
1 polymer ?
#
loop_
_entity_poly.entity_id
_entity_poly.type
_entity_poly.pdbx_seq_one_letter_code
_entity_poly.pdbx_strand_id
1 'polypeptide(L)'
;MVASNLNVQLDHNNGPYGIKLELFEGPLDLLLFLIRKDEIDIYDIPIADITRQFLEYVEIIQGLNLELAGDFVVMAATLMRVKSRMLLPADPDAVEEEGDPREELVRRLLEYQQFKDVAGWLEDQQETFRDVYYRGASVNVNDLRDDNEDEGFRPVGMFELLAAFKRAIDQVPKENVH
;
A
#
# COMPACT_ATOMS: atom_id res chain seq x y z
N MET A 1 22.85 27.64 -25.95
CA MET A 1 23.64 26.41 -26.22
C MET A 1 23.61 25.60 -24.94
N VAL A 2 22.97 24.45 -24.80
CA VAL A 2 22.44 23.47 -25.76
C VAL A 2 21.21 22.81 -25.10
N ALA A 3 20.16 22.61 -25.90
CA ALA A 3 19.03 21.77 -25.55
C ALA A 3 19.44 20.30 -25.59
N SER A 4 19.00 19.50 -24.63
CA SER A 4 19.01 18.04 -24.75
C SER A 4 17.75 17.49 -24.10
N ASN A 5 16.70 17.50 -24.93
CA ASN A 5 15.58 16.57 -24.86
C ASN A 5 16.14 15.14 -24.76
N LEU A 6 15.68 14.35 -23.79
CA LEU A 6 15.71 12.91 -23.92
C LEU A 6 14.27 12.39 -23.85
N ASN A 7 13.69 12.37 -25.05
CA ASN A 7 12.47 11.71 -25.40
C ASN A 7 12.74 10.20 -25.38
N VAL A 8 12.25 9.48 -24.37
CA VAL A 8 12.23 8.01 -24.42
C VAL A 8 10.83 7.61 -24.86
N GLN A 9 10.69 7.46 -26.18
CA GLN A 9 9.57 6.77 -26.80
C GLN A 9 9.78 5.27 -26.66
N LEU A 10 8.85 4.63 -25.96
CA LEU A 10 8.58 3.20 -26.09
C LEU A 10 7.09 3.07 -26.42
N ASP A 11 6.76 3.36 -27.68
CA ASP A 11 5.49 2.95 -28.26
C ASP A 11 5.70 1.59 -28.94
N HIS A 12 4.80 0.62 -28.69
CA HIS A 12 4.10 -0.15 -29.73
C HIS A 12 3.10 -1.16 -29.10
N ASN A 13 1.80 -0.83 -29.12
CA ASN A 13 0.80 -1.31 -30.10
C ASN A 13 -0.62 -1.53 -29.51
N ASN A 14 -1.52 -0.59 -29.83
CA ASN A 14 -2.96 -0.65 -30.08
C ASN A 14 -3.93 -1.52 -29.24
N GLY A 15 -4.52 -0.87 -28.23
CA GLY A 15 -5.94 -0.92 -27.85
C GLY A 15 -6.32 0.46 -27.27
N PRO A 16 -7.61 0.88 -27.23
CA PRO A 16 -8.00 2.25 -26.82
C PRO A 16 -7.78 2.55 -25.32
N TYR A 17 -7.15 1.65 -24.58
CA TYR A 17 -6.83 1.81 -23.17
C TYR A 17 -5.32 1.66 -23.00
N GLY A 18 -4.62 2.78 -22.93
CA GLY A 18 -3.24 2.80 -22.43
C GLY A 18 -3.26 2.43 -20.95
N ILE A 19 -3.16 1.15 -20.64
CA ILE A 19 -3.09 0.67 -19.25
C ILE A 19 -1.63 0.81 -18.84
N LYS A 20 -1.29 1.94 -18.19
CA LYS A 20 -0.21 1.91 -17.21
C LYS A 20 -0.67 0.89 -16.18
N LEU A 21 -0.03 -0.28 -16.09
CA LEU A 21 -0.23 -1.13 -14.93
C LEU A 21 0.26 -0.32 -13.73
N GLU A 22 -0.70 0.22 -12.98
CA GLU A 22 -0.46 0.60 -11.60
C GLU A 22 0.07 -0.66 -10.92
N LEU A 23 1.24 -0.55 -10.28
CA LEU A 23 1.77 -1.64 -9.48
C LEU A 23 0.86 -1.73 -8.26
N PHE A 24 -0.24 -2.48 -8.37
CA PHE A 24 -1.17 -2.67 -7.26
C PHE A 24 -0.43 -3.30 -6.09
N GLU A 25 -0.64 -2.77 -4.90
CA GLU A 25 0.04 -3.26 -3.68
C GLU A 25 -0.51 -4.59 -3.18
N GLY A 26 -1.52 -5.15 -3.86
CA GLY A 26 -2.08 -6.46 -3.57
C GLY A 26 -3.46 -6.69 -4.21
N PRO A 27 -4.08 -7.84 -3.94
CA PRO A 27 -5.36 -8.20 -4.56
C PRO A 27 -6.54 -7.35 -4.05
N LEU A 28 -6.51 -6.87 -2.81
CA LEU A 28 -7.54 -5.97 -2.28
C LEU A 28 -7.49 -4.60 -2.98
N ASP A 29 -6.30 -4.14 -3.32
CA ASP A 29 -6.12 -2.87 -4.01
C ASP A 29 -6.67 -2.91 -5.43
N LEU A 30 -6.37 -4.01 -6.15
CA LEU A 30 -6.96 -4.28 -7.45
C LEU A 30 -8.49 -4.33 -7.37
N LEU A 31 -9.06 -4.97 -6.34
CA LEU A 31 -10.51 -5.01 -6.16
C LEU A 31 -11.11 -3.63 -5.91
N LEU A 32 -10.49 -2.81 -5.06
CA LEU A 32 -10.93 -1.43 -4.85
C LEU A 32 -10.86 -0.61 -6.15
N PHE A 33 -9.79 -0.78 -6.93
CA PHE A 33 -9.66 -0.15 -8.24
C PHE A 33 -10.82 -0.54 -9.18
N LEU A 34 -11.12 -1.84 -9.30
CA LEU A 34 -12.22 -2.34 -10.14
C LEU A 34 -13.58 -1.81 -9.68
N ILE A 35 -13.85 -1.80 -8.37
CA ILE A 35 -15.10 -1.27 -7.80
C ILE A 35 -15.25 0.22 -8.13
N ARG A 36 -14.18 1.01 -7.96
CA ARG A 36 -14.20 2.45 -8.27
C ARG A 36 -14.36 2.71 -9.77
N LYS A 37 -13.66 1.94 -10.61
CA LYS A 37 -13.66 2.09 -12.07
C LYS A 37 -15.06 1.88 -12.65
N ASP A 38 -15.81 0.94 -12.10
CA ASP A 38 -17.16 0.60 -12.56
C ASP A 38 -18.27 1.31 -11.78
N GLU A 39 -17.92 2.27 -10.91
CA GLU A 39 -18.86 3.02 -10.07
C GLU A 39 -19.80 2.12 -9.23
N ILE A 40 -19.27 0.98 -8.78
CA ILE A 40 -20.00 -0.02 -7.99
C ILE A 40 -20.05 0.42 -6.52
N ASP A 41 -21.21 0.22 -5.88
CA ASP A 41 -21.31 0.34 -4.42
C ASP A 41 -20.55 -0.81 -3.74
N ILE A 42 -19.62 -0.46 -2.84
CA ILE A 42 -18.84 -1.42 -2.06
C ILE A 42 -19.71 -2.32 -1.17
N TYR A 43 -20.94 -1.90 -0.82
CA TYR A 43 -21.89 -2.73 -0.08
C TYR A 43 -22.70 -3.66 -0.98
N ASP A 44 -22.82 -3.36 -2.28
CA ASP A 44 -23.60 -4.15 -3.24
C ASP A 44 -22.77 -4.57 -4.46
N ILE A 45 -21.73 -5.35 -4.20
CA ILE A 45 -20.78 -5.75 -5.24
C ILE A 45 -21.39 -6.87 -6.10
N PRO A 46 -21.50 -6.71 -7.45
CA PRO A 46 -21.83 -7.79 -8.36
C PRO A 46 -20.65 -8.76 -8.48
N ILE A 47 -20.59 -9.74 -7.56
CA ILE A 47 -19.49 -10.70 -7.45
C ILE A 47 -19.18 -11.41 -8.78
N ALA A 48 -20.20 -11.71 -9.59
CA ALA A 48 -20.01 -12.40 -10.86
C ALA A 48 -19.19 -11.60 -11.87
N ASP A 49 -19.39 -10.28 -11.95
CA ASP A 49 -18.70 -9.37 -12.86
C ASP A 49 -17.32 -8.99 -12.33
N ILE A 50 -17.21 -8.65 -11.05
CA ILE A 50 -15.93 -8.34 -10.41
C ILE A 50 -14.97 -9.54 -10.47
N THR A 51 -15.46 -10.76 -10.23
CA THR A 51 -14.62 -11.96 -10.33
C THR A 51 -14.07 -12.16 -11.73
N ARG A 52 -14.87 -11.87 -12.77
CA ARG A 52 -14.45 -12.00 -14.17
C ARG A 52 -13.30 -11.03 -14.46
N GLN A 53 -13.50 -9.75 -14.14
CA GLN A 53 -12.50 -8.72 -14.35
C GLN A 53 -11.23 -8.95 -13.53
N PHE A 54 -11.37 -9.40 -12.28
CA PHE A 54 -10.24 -9.75 -11.44
C PHE A 54 -9.37 -10.83 -12.10
N LEU A 55 -9.98 -11.91 -12.62
CA LEU A 55 -9.26 -12.98 -13.29
C LEU A 55 -8.56 -12.49 -14.58
N GLU A 56 -9.22 -11.65 -15.38
CA GLU A 56 -8.61 -11.03 -16.57
C GLU A 56 -7.35 -10.23 -16.22
N TYR A 57 -7.38 -9.46 -15.12
CA TYR A 57 -6.21 -8.71 -14.64
C TYR A 57 -5.12 -9.63 -14.09
N VAL A 58 -5.49 -10.70 -13.38
CA VAL A 58 -4.51 -11.67 -12.84
C VAL A 58 -3.76 -12.37 -13.96
N GLU A 59 -4.41 -12.72 -15.08
CA GLU A 59 -3.73 -13.31 -16.23
C GLU A 59 -2.65 -12.38 -16.81
N ILE A 60 -2.93 -11.07 -16.86
CA ILE A 60 -1.95 -10.05 -17.30
C ILE A 60 -0.78 -9.97 -16.32
N ILE A 61 -1.05 -9.91 -15.01
CA ILE A 61 -0.02 -9.81 -13.96
C ILE A 61 0.85 -11.07 -13.92
N GLN A 62 0.26 -12.26 -14.04
CA GLN A 62 1.00 -13.53 -14.06
C GLN A 62 1.94 -13.64 -15.26
N GLY A 63 1.56 -13.04 -16.41
CA GLY A 63 2.44 -12.95 -17.57
C GLY A 63 3.68 -12.07 -17.36
N LEU A 64 3.65 -11.18 -16.36
CA LEU A 64 4.72 -10.22 -16.06
C LEU A 64 5.57 -10.63 -14.85
N ASN A 65 4.97 -11.18 -13.80
CA ASN A 65 5.67 -11.58 -12.57
C ASN A 65 4.94 -12.70 -11.82
N LEU A 66 5.49 -13.92 -11.89
CA LEU A 66 4.94 -15.11 -11.24
C LEU A 66 5.13 -15.11 -9.72
N GLU A 67 6.17 -14.45 -9.21
CA GLU A 67 6.52 -14.45 -7.78
C GLU A 67 5.46 -13.69 -6.95
N LEU A 68 4.85 -12.65 -7.54
CA LEU A 68 3.79 -11.87 -6.92
C LEU A 68 2.41 -12.55 -6.97
N ALA A 69 2.26 -13.68 -7.67
CA ALA A 69 0.95 -14.26 -8.00
C ALA A 69 0.26 -14.99 -6.82
N GLY A 70 0.97 -15.31 -5.74
CA GLY A 70 0.45 -16.13 -4.64
C GLY A 70 -0.83 -15.58 -4.00
N ASP A 71 -0.80 -14.31 -3.58
CA ASP A 71 -1.93 -13.67 -2.92
C ASP A 71 -3.13 -13.47 -3.86
N PHE A 72 -2.86 -13.24 -5.15
CA PHE A 72 -3.90 -13.14 -6.18
C PHE A 72 -4.62 -14.46 -6.41
N VAL A 73 -3.90 -15.60 -6.38
CA VAL A 73 -4.51 -16.93 -6.51
C VAL A 73 -5.43 -17.22 -5.32
N VAL A 74 -5.00 -16.86 -4.10
CA VAL A 74 -5.83 -17.01 -2.89
C VAL A 74 -7.10 -16.15 -3.00
N MET A 75 -6.98 -14.92 -3.48
CA MET A 75 -8.14 -14.06 -3.69
C MET A 75 -9.06 -14.58 -4.81
N ALA A 76 -8.51 -15.06 -5.92
CA ALA A 76 -9.28 -15.67 -7.01
C ALA A 76 -10.12 -16.85 -6.50
N ALA A 77 -9.51 -17.76 -5.73
CA ALA A 77 -10.22 -18.88 -5.11
C ALA A 77 -11.32 -18.41 -4.15
N THR A 78 -11.06 -17.35 -3.39
CA THR A 78 -12.03 -16.73 -2.49
C THR A 78 -13.24 -16.17 -3.25
N LEU A 79 -13.00 -15.42 -4.32
CA LEU A 79 -14.06 -14.87 -5.18
C LEU A 79 -14.86 -15.97 -5.87
N MET A 80 -14.22 -17.03 -6.35
CA MET A 80 -14.90 -18.20 -6.91
C MET A 80 -15.81 -18.88 -5.88
N ARG A 81 -15.34 -19.02 -4.63
CA ARG A 81 -16.15 -19.59 -3.54
C ARG A 81 -17.38 -18.73 -3.24
N VAL A 82 -17.20 -17.41 -3.13
CA VAL A 82 -18.30 -16.46 -2.88
C VAL A 82 -19.29 -16.50 -4.06
N LYS A 83 -18.80 -16.44 -5.30
CA LYS A 83 -19.63 -16.53 -6.51
C LYS A 83 -20.45 -17.81 -6.54
N SER A 84 -19.83 -18.96 -6.25
CA SER A 84 -20.51 -20.25 -6.22
C SER A 84 -21.66 -20.23 -5.22
N ARG A 85 -21.39 -19.85 -3.96
CA ARG A 85 -22.40 -19.77 -2.89
C ARG A 85 -23.56 -18.84 -3.25
N MET A 86 -23.30 -17.70 -3.86
CA MET A 86 -24.35 -16.75 -4.28
C MET A 86 -25.22 -17.25 -5.44
N LEU A 87 -24.71 -18.16 -6.28
CA LEU A 87 -25.44 -18.70 -7.43
C LEU A 87 -26.15 -20.02 -7.13
N LEU A 88 -25.79 -20.70 -6.03
CA LEU A 88 -26.41 -21.94 -5.61
C LEU A 88 -27.80 -21.67 -5.02
N PRO A 89 -28.83 -22.45 -5.37
CA PRO A 89 -30.15 -22.35 -4.74
C PRO A 89 -30.02 -22.66 -3.24
N ALA A 90 -30.73 -21.89 -2.41
CA ALA A 90 -30.78 -22.11 -0.98
C ALA A 90 -31.34 -23.51 -0.68
N ASP A 91 -30.63 -24.27 0.15
CA ASP A 91 -31.06 -25.58 0.58
C ASP A 91 -32.31 -25.42 1.48
N PRO A 92 -33.47 -26.00 1.12
CA PRO A 92 -34.71 -25.81 1.89
C PRO A 92 -34.63 -26.32 3.33
N ASP A 93 -33.65 -27.17 3.66
CA ASP A 93 -33.41 -27.70 4.99
C ASP A 93 -32.25 -27.00 5.74
N ALA A 94 -31.58 -26.02 5.12
CA ALA A 94 -30.54 -25.25 5.79
C ALA A 94 -31.16 -24.26 6.78
N VAL A 95 -30.70 -24.33 8.03
CA VAL A 95 -31.01 -23.31 9.05
C VAL A 95 -30.56 -21.96 8.51
N GLU A 96 -31.48 -20.99 8.54
CA GLU A 96 -31.46 -19.65 7.92
C GLU A 96 -30.38 -18.69 8.49
N GLU A 97 -29.18 -19.20 8.78
CA GLU A 97 -28.12 -18.53 9.56
C GLU A 97 -26.85 -18.23 8.75
N GLU A 98 -26.75 -18.68 7.49
CA GLU A 98 -25.67 -18.20 6.61
C GLU A 98 -26.01 -16.76 6.17
N GLY A 99 -25.40 -15.79 6.85
CA GLY A 99 -25.38 -14.39 6.43
C GLY A 99 -24.81 -14.19 5.03
N ASP A 100 -24.76 -12.95 4.56
CA ASP A 100 -24.34 -12.65 3.19
C ASP A 100 -22.92 -13.19 2.90
N PRO A 101 -22.73 -14.11 1.93
CA PRO A 101 -21.43 -14.68 1.62
C PRO A 101 -20.33 -13.66 1.28
N ARG A 102 -20.71 -12.42 0.91
CA ARG A 102 -19.78 -11.33 0.60
C ARG A 102 -19.39 -10.48 1.80
N GLU A 103 -20.05 -10.61 2.95
CA GLU A 103 -19.86 -9.74 4.12
C GLU A 103 -18.40 -9.67 4.59
N GLU A 104 -17.73 -10.82 4.65
CA GLU A 104 -16.31 -10.88 5.03
C GLU A 104 -15.41 -10.13 4.05
N LEU A 105 -15.69 -10.22 2.74
CA LEU A 105 -14.94 -9.53 1.70
C LEU A 105 -15.14 -8.02 1.81
N VAL A 106 -16.39 -7.57 1.94
CA VAL A 106 -16.74 -6.15 2.08
C VAL A 106 -16.04 -5.54 3.30
N ARG A 107 -16.06 -6.25 4.44
CA ARG A 107 -15.37 -5.80 5.65
C ARG A 107 -13.87 -5.59 5.41
N ARG A 108 -13.20 -6.54 4.77
CA ARG A 108 -11.75 -6.45 4.46
C ARG A 108 -11.45 -5.30 3.49
N LEU A 109 -12.31 -5.08 2.49
CA LEU A 109 -12.16 -3.97 1.55
C LEU A 109 -12.30 -2.62 2.24
N LEU A 110 -13.28 -2.46 3.13
CA LEU A 110 -13.47 -1.24 3.92
C LEU A 110 -12.30 -0.96 4.86
N GLU A 111 -11.79 -2.00 5.52
CA GLU A 111 -10.61 -1.89 6.40
C GLU A 111 -9.38 -1.46 5.60
N TYR A 112 -9.09 -2.13 4.47
CA TYR A 112 -7.97 -1.78 3.62
C TYR A 112 -8.11 -0.36 3.03
N GLN A 113 -9.31 0.03 2.60
CA GLN A 113 -9.61 1.39 2.13
C GLN A 113 -9.26 2.44 3.19
N GLN A 114 -9.68 2.23 4.44
CA GLN A 114 -9.36 3.15 5.53
C GLN A 114 -7.85 3.28 5.74
N PHE A 115 -7.10 2.17 5.74
CA PHE A 115 -5.65 2.23 5.88
C PHE A 115 -4.98 2.92 4.69
N LYS A 116 -5.48 2.69 3.47
CA LYS A 116 -4.98 3.34 2.25
C LYS A 116 -5.20 4.85 2.31
N ASP A 117 -6.34 5.31 2.81
CA ASP A 117 -6.64 6.74 2.95
C ASP A 117 -5.74 7.40 4.01
N VAL A 118 -5.50 6.73 5.14
CA VAL A 118 -4.57 7.21 6.18
C VAL A 118 -3.13 7.23 5.68
N ALA A 119 -2.72 6.23 4.92
CA ALA A 119 -1.40 6.17 4.30
C ALA A 119 -1.19 7.31 3.31
N GLY A 120 -2.17 7.59 2.45
CA GLY A 120 -2.13 8.73 1.53
C GLY A 120 -2.05 10.07 2.27
N TRP A 121 -2.85 10.24 3.35
CA TRP A 121 -2.75 11.44 4.18
C TRP A 121 -1.37 11.60 4.83
N LEU A 122 -0.74 10.51 5.31
CA LEU A 122 0.61 10.52 5.85
C LEU A 122 1.66 10.88 4.80
N GLU A 123 1.50 10.37 3.57
CA GLU A 123 2.35 10.69 2.43
C GLU A 123 2.28 12.18 2.10
N ASP A 124 1.08 12.76 2.03
CA ASP A 124 0.87 14.20 1.81
C ASP A 124 1.54 15.05 2.92
N GLN A 125 1.45 14.61 4.18
CA GLN A 125 2.16 15.26 5.29
C GLN A 125 3.67 15.17 5.11
N GLN A 126 4.19 13.99 4.78
CA GLN A 126 5.62 13.79 4.55
C GLN A 126 6.13 14.70 3.42
N GLU A 127 5.39 14.83 2.32
CA GLU A 127 5.73 15.74 1.23
C GLU A 127 5.75 17.19 1.68
N THR A 128 4.76 17.62 2.47
CA THR A 128 4.67 18.97 3.02
C THR A 128 5.86 19.30 3.93
N PHE A 129 6.30 18.35 4.76
CA PHE A 129 7.42 18.53 5.69
C PHE A 129 8.80 18.23 5.09
N ARG A 130 8.87 17.68 3.85
CA ARG A 130 10.13 17.31 3.20
C ARG A 130 11.12 18.47 3.11
N ASP A 131 10.60 19.67 2.88
CA ASP A 131 11.41 20.88 2.68
C ASP A 131 11.47 21.76 3.95
N VAL A 132 10.97 21.25 5.09
CA VAL A 132 11.04 21.91 6.40
C VAL A 132 12.27 21.43 7.16
N TYR A 133 13.33 22.22 7.11
CA TYR A 133 14.55 21.95 7.87
C TYR A 133 14.51 22.64 9.22
N TYR A 134 14.43 21.85 10.29
CA TYR A 134 14.73 22.38 11.62
C TYR A 134 16.22 22.71 11.68
N ARG A 135 16.57 23.92 12.10
CA ARG A 135 17.93 24.15 12.62
C ARG A 135 18.05 23.20 13.79
N GLY A 136 18.89 22.16 13.64
CA GLY A 136 19.22 21.25 14.73
C GLY A 136 19.42 22.08 15.98
N ALA A 137 18.76 21.69 17.08
CA ALA A 137 18.76 22.46 18.32
C ALA A 137 20.18 22.99 18.52
N SER A 138 20.35 24.31 18.47
CA SER A 138 21.62 24.90 18.90
C SER A 138 21.65 24.63 20.39
N VAL A 139 22.11 23.43 20.74
CA VAL A 139 22.40 23.05 22.10
C VAL A 139 23.53 23.97 22.48
N ASN A 140 23.18 25.09 23.12
CA ASN A 140 24.16 25.88 23.80
C ASN A 140 24.68 24.97 24.91
N VAL A 141 25.91 24.49 24.75
CA VAL A 141 26.54 23.55 25.69
C VAL A 141 26.56 24.11 27.12
N ASN A 142 26.44 25.44 27.26
CA ASN A 142 26.34 26.11 28.55
C ASN A 142 24.93 26.00 29.19
N ASP A 143 23.85 25.84 28.41
CA ASP A 143 22.48 25.69 28.92
C ASP A 143 22.19 24.26 29.43
N LEU A 144 23.10 23.31 29.14
CA LEU A 144 23.08 21.94 29.67
C LEU A 144 23.93 21.77 30.92
N ARG A 145 24.63 22.81 31.36
CA ARG A 145 25.48 22.78 32.55
C ARG A 145 24.63 23.18 33.74
N ASP A 146 24.08 22.21 34.45
CA ASP A 146 23.64 22.43 35.82
C ASP A 146 24.89 22.65 36.68
N ASP A 147 25.04 23.84 37.23
CA ASP A 147 26.14 24.24 38.08
C ASP A 147 26.15 23.50 39.43
N ASN A 148 25.13 22.68 39.72
CA ASN A 148 24.98 21.90 40.95
C ASN A 148 25.03 20.36 40.76
N GLU A 149 25.23 19.84 39.54
CA GLU A 149 25.40 18.41 39.31
C GLU A 149 26.89 18.02 39.27
N ASP A 150 27.31 17.15 40.20
CA ASP A 150 28.58 16.44 40.12
C ASP A 150 28.74 15.78 38.74
N GLU A 151 29.88 16.04 38.10
CA GLU A 151 30.24 15.59 36.76
C GLU A 151 30.02 14.08 36.57
N GLY A 152 28.90 13.71 35.94
CA GLY A 152 28.63 12.34 35.53
C GLY A 152 28.02 12.31 34.13
N PHE A 153 28.59 11.50 33.25
CA PHE A 153 27.88 11.13 32.03
C PHE A 153 26.57 10.45 32.42
N ARG A 154 25.45 10.88 31.81
CA ARG A 154 24.18 10.17 31.93
C ARG A 154 24.43 8.68 31.66
N PRO A 155 23.94 7.75 32.49
CA PRO A 155 24.09 6.33 32.20
C PRO A 155 23.30 6.00 30.93
N VAL A 156 24.02 5.88 29.82
CA VAL A 156 23.46 5.52 28.51
C VAL A 156 23.56 4.01 28.34
N GLY A 157 22.44 3.37 28.02
CA GLY A 157 22.40 1.94 27.73
C GLY A 157 22.92 1.62 26.32
N MET A 158 23.34 0.37 26.08
CA MET A 158 23.74 -0.11 24.74
C MET A 158 22.65 0.15 23.68
N PHE A 159 21.37 0.00 24.05
CA PHE A 159 20.25 0.25 23.14
C PHE A 159 20.11 1.73 22.74
N GLU A 160 20.42 2.65 23.65
CA GLU A 160 20.40 4.08 23.34
C GLU A 160 21.56 4.46 22.41
N LEU A 161 22.74 3.86 22.63
CA LEU A 161 23.89 4.03 21.75
C LEU A 161 23.61 3.45 20.36
N LEU A 162 22.99 2.26 20.29
CA LEU A 162 22.61 1.63 19.04
C LEU A 162 21.55 2.45 18.29
N ALA A 163 20.58 3.04 19.00
CA ALA A 163 19.58 3.91 18.42
C ALA A 163 20.19 5.21 17.88
N ALA A 164 21.15 5.80 18.60
CA ALA A 164 21.90 6.97 18.15
C ALA A 164 22.76 6.64 16.92
N PHE A 165 23.44 5.49 16.94
CA PHE A 165 24.23 5.00 15.81
C PHE A 165 23.36 4.76 14.57
N LYS A 166 22.20 4.11 14.73
CA LYS A 166 21.24 3.91 13.63
C LYS A 166 20.79 5.25 13.04
N ARG A 167 20.42 6.22 13.88
CA ARG A 167 20.05 7.59 13.42
C ARG A 167 21.18 8.25 12.63
N ALA A 168 22.43 8.09 13.08
CA ALA A 168 23.58 8.64 12.38
C ALA A 168 23.80 7.98 11.00
N ILE A 169 23.63 6.66 10.91
CA ILE A 169 23.73 5.91 9.65
C ILE A 169 22.61 6.30 8.68
N ASP A 170 21.37 6.41 9.17
CA ASP A 170 20.21 6.77 8.34
C ASP A 170 20.29 8.22 7.80
N GLN A 171 21.08 9.09 8.46
CA GLN A 171 21.34 10.47 8.03
C GLN A 171 22.51 10.61 7.05
N VAL A 172 23.31 9.55 6.81
CA VAL A 172 24.38 9.61 5.80
C VAL A 172 23.72 9.69 4.42
N PRO A 173 23.99 10.74 3.61
CA PRO A 173 23.44 10.84 2.27
C PRO A 173 23.91 9.64 1.44
N LYS A 174 22.97 8.92 0.82
CA LYS A 174 23.32 7.84 -0.11
C LYS A 174 24.17 8.42 -1.22
N GLU A 175 25.40 7.96 -1.32
CA GLU A 175 26.33 8.35 -2.39
C GLU A 175 25.73 7.88 -3.71
N ASN A 176 25.12 8.80 -4.46
CA ASN A 176 24.69 8.54 -5.83
C ASN A 176 25.95 8.45 -6.69
N VAL A 177 26.48 7.24 -6.84
CA VAL A 177 27.54 6.96 -7.81
C VAL A 177 26.88 7.02 -9.20
N HIS A 178 27.21 8.07 -9.95
CA HIS A 178 26.85 8.27 -11.35
C HIS A 178 27.59 7.29 -12.26
#